data_AF-A0A139BN60-F1
#
_entry.id   AF-A0A139BN60-F1
#
_cell.length_a   1.000
_cell.length_b   1.000
_cell.length_c   1.000
_cell.angle_alpha   90.00
_cell.angle_beta   90.00
_cell.angle_gamma   90.00
#
_symmetry.space_group_name_H-M   'P 1'
#
loop_
_entity.id
_entity.type
_entity.pdbx_description
1 polymer ?
#
loop_
_entity_poly.entity_id
_entity_poly.type
_entity_poly.pdbx_seq_one_letter_code
_entity_poly.pdbx_strand_id
1 'polypeptide(L)'
;MGKVDDAIARMAGHRVYLDTNVFVYFLDRNPDYFPVVAPIIEAIDSGLIIGYTGDAAIAETLVKPYQTGNPALAASFKAFFSTEDFLSIQPHDAGTFDLAAQLRAKRGLKFIDALHYA
;
A
#
# COMPACT_ATOMS: atom_id res chain seq x y z
N MET A 1 -20.13 10.74 -2.05
CA MET A 1 -20.46 10.30 -0.67
C MET A 1 -21.29 9.01 -0.70
N GLY A 2 -20.88 7.97 -1.45
CA GLY A 2 -21.80 6.84 -1.70
C GLY A 2 -21.23 5.58 -2.36
N LYS A 3 -19.91 5.37 -2.27
CA LYS A 3 -19.25 4.08 -2.62
C LYS A 3 -17.99 3.86 -1.79
N VAL A 4 -17.18 4.92 -1.63
CA VAL A 4 -15.99 4.90 -0.77
C VAL A 4 -16.39 4.74 0.69
N ASP A 5 -17.40 5.50 1.14
CA ASP A 5 -17.93 5.39 2.50
C ASP A 5 -18.47 3.98 2.80
N ASP A 6 -19.20 3.38 1.86
CA ASP A 6 -19.68 2.00 1.98
C ASP A 6 -18.54 0.99 2.03
N ALA A 7 -17.48 1.21 1.24
CA ALA A 7 -16.29 0.36 1.28
C ALA A 7 -15.57 0.47 2.63
N ILE A 8 -15.40 1.69 3.15
CA ILE A 8 -14.81 1.95 4.47
C ILE A 8 -15.64 1.27 5.56
N ALA A 9 -16.96 1.42 5.53
CA ALA A 9 -17.85 0.77 6.49
C ALA A 9 -17.72 -0.76 6.47
N ARG A 10 -17.53 -1.37 5.29
CA ARG A 10 -17.29 -2.82 5.16
C ARG A 10 -15.91 -3.25 5.67
N MET A 11 -14.93 -2.37 5.63
CA MET A 11 -13.56 -2.62 6.07
C MET A 11 -13.34 -2.30 7.56
N ALA A 12 -14.28 -1.61 8.21
CA ALA A 12 -14.18 -1.23 9.61
C ALA A 12 -13.91 -2.46 10.51
N GLY A 13 -12.91 -2.34 11.38
CA GLY A 13 -12.45 -3.40 12.28
C GLY A 13 -11.71 -4.57 11.60
N HIS A 14 -11.50 -4.52 10.29
CA HIS A 14 -10.80 -5.56 9.54
C HIS A 14 -9.36 -5.19 9.24
N ARG A 15 -8.55 -6.22 8.99
CA ARG A 15 -7.21 -6.09 8.43
C ARG A 15 -7.33 -5.91 6.93
N VAL A 16 -6.79 -4.81 6.40
CA VAL A 16 -6.86 -4.48 4.98
C VAL A 16 -5.46 -4.32 4.44
N TYR A 17 -5.11 -5.11 3.42
CA TYR A 17 -3.88 -4.94 2.69
C TYR A 17 -4.05 -3.88 1.60
N LEU A 18 -3.13 -2.91 1.58
CA LEU A 18 -3.10 -1.84 0.59
C LEU A 18 -2.01 -2.09 -0.44
N ASP A 19 -2.43 -2.06 -1.70
CA ASP A 19 -1.57 -2.09 -2.87
C ASP A 19 -0.85 -0.73 -3.07
N THR A 20 0.27 -0.75 -3.79
CA THR A 20 1.13 0.39 -4.13
C THR A 20 0.34 1.59 -4.64
N ASN A 21 -0.63 1.34 -5.51
CA ASN A 21 -1.40 2.41 -6.17
C ASN A 21 -2.08 3.34 -5.17
N VAL A 22 -2.53 2.82 -4.02
CA VAL A 22 -3.17 3.65 -2.98
C VAL A 22 -2.18 4.69 -2.46
N PHE A 23 -0.95 4.27 -2.16
CA PHE A 23 0.10 5.16 -1.67
C PHE A 23 0.57 6.15 -2.73
N VAL A 24 0.76 5.69 -3.97
CA VAL A 24 1.13 6.58 -5.09
C VAL A 24 0.10 7.68 -5.26
N TYR A 25 -1.19 7.35 -5.34
CA TYR A 25 -2.24 8.36 -5.53
C TYR A 25 -2.38 9.30 -4.33
N PHE A 26 -2.16 8.82 -3.12
CA PHE A 26 -2.21 9.63 -1.91
C PHE A 26 -1.02 10.60 -1.83
N LEU A 27 0.20 10.08 -1.93
CA LEU A 27 1.44 10.85 -1.75
C LEU A 27 1.70 11.81 -2.90
N ASP A 28 1.39 11.43 -4.14
CA ASP A 28 1.51 12.31 -5.30
C ASP A 28 0.36 13.34 -5.40
N ARG A 29 -0.65 13.24 -4.54
CA ARG A 29 -1.90 14.03 -4.63
C ARG A 29 -2.51 13.98 -6.02
N ASN A 30 -2.66 12.76 -6.56
CA ASN A 30 -3.24 12.57 -7.88
C ASN A 30 -4.66 13.19 -7.94
N PRO A 31 -4.96 14.10 -8.88
CA PRO A 31 -6.20 14.87 -8.86
C PRO A 31 -7.47 14.02 -8.96
N ASP A 32 -7.40 12.89 -9.68
CA ASP A 32 -8.55 12.03 -9.93
C ASP A 32 -8.78 11.03 -8.79
N TYR A 33 -7.69 10.53 -8.19
CA TYR A 33 -7.76 9.44 -7.21
C TYR A 33 -7.51 9.87 -5.76
N PHE A 34 -6.88 11.02 -5.51
CA PHE A 34 -6.66 11.53 -4.15
C PHE A 34 -7.97 11.63 -3.35
N PRO A 35 -9.09 12.15 -3.90
CA PRO A 35 -10.37 12.20 -3.17
C PRO A 35 -10.95 10.81 -2.83
N VAL A 36 -10.47 9.76 -3.51
CA VAL A 36 -10.91 8.36 -3.29
C VAL A 36 -10.05 7.68 -2.24
N VAL A 37 -8.72 7.88 -2.28
CA VAL A 37 -7.79 7.19 -1.38
C VAL A 37 -7.58 7.92 -0.06
N ALA A 38 -7.72 9.25 -0.02
CA ALA A 38 -7.54 10.02 1.21
C ALA A 38 -8.47 9.55 2.35
N PRO A 39 -9.79 9.33 2.12
CA PRO A 39 -10.66 8.80 3.17
C PRO A 39 -10.27 7.40 3.68
N ILE A 40 -9.64 6.57 2.83
CA ILE A 40 -9.15 5.24 3.24
C ILE A 40 -7.95 5.38 4.16
N ILE A 41 -7.02 6.28 3.82
CA ILE A 41 -5.85 6.59 4.66
C ILE A 41 -6.29 7.19 6.00
N GLU A 42 -7.26 8.12 5.99
CA GLU A 42 -7.84 8.70 7.21
C GLU A 42 -8.57 7.65 8.08
N ALA A 43 -9.24 6.68 7.45
CA ALA A 43 -9.86 5.56 8.17
C ALA A 43 -8.82 4.63 8.82
N ILE A 44 -7.62 4.49 8.23
CA ILE A 44 -6.52 3.74 8.85
C ILE A 44 -5.91 4.54 10.00
N ASP A 45 -5.62 5.83 9.79
CA ASP A 45 -5.04 6.74 10.78
C ASP A 45 -5.92 6.89 12.04
N SER A 46 -7.24 6.89 11.85
CA SER A 46 -8.20 6.90 12.97
C SER A 46 -8.36 5.54 13.69
N GLY A 47 -7.70 4.49 13.21
CA GLY A 47 -7.84 3.13 13.74
C GLY A 47 -9.16 2.43 13.39
N LEU A 48 -10.00 3.03 12.52
CA LEU A 48 -11.22 2.40 12.04
C LEU A 48 -10.92 1.16 11.20
N ILE A 49 -9.84 1.20 10.41
CA ILE A 49 -9.32 0.09 9.61
C ILE A 49 -7.92 -0.26 10.10
N ILE A 50 -7.60 -1.55 10.19
CA ILE A 50 -6.24 -1.99 10.53
C ILE A 50 -5.45 -2.12 9.21
N GLY A 51 -4.61 -1.12 8.91
CA GLY A 51 -3.89 -1.02 7.64
C GLY A 51 -2.63 -1.90 7.59
N TYR A 52 -2.50 -2.67 6.51
CA TYR A 52 -1.34 -3.48 6.19
C TYR A 52 -0.81 -3.15 4.80
N THR A 53 0.49 -3.28 4.60
CA THR A 53 1.09 -3.40 3.27
C THR A 53 2.38 -4.20 3.42
N GLY A 54 3.25 -4.24 2.42
CA GLY A 54 4.56 -4.85 2.60
C GLY A 54 5.67 -4.17 1.80
N ASP A 55 6.89 -4.68 1.98
CA ASP A 55 8.10 -4.09 1.39
C ASP A 55 8.02 -3.85 -0.11
N ALA A 56 7.36 -4.76 -0.85
CA ALA A 56 7.10 -4.62 -2.28
C ALA A 56 6.40 -3.29 -2.61
N ALA A 57 5.35 -2.94 -1.86
CA ALA A 57 4.59 -1.72 -2.12
C ALA A 57 5.39 -0.45 -1.81
N ILE A 58 6.19 -0.49 -0.73
CA ILE A 58 7.10 0.59 -0.39
C ILE A 58 8.14 0.76 -1.49
N ALA A 59 8.74 -0.34 -1.96
CA ALA A 59 9.75 -0.31 -3.01
C ALA A 59 9.21 0.31 -4.30
N GLU A 60 8.01 -0.09 -4.74
CA GLU A 60 7.36 0.50 -5.92
C GLU A 60 7.04 1.99 -5.72
N THR A 61 6.53 2.37 -4.55
CA THR A 61 6.22 3.77 -4.21
C THR A 61 7.47 4.67 -4.27
N LEU A 62 8.64 4.14 -3.92
CA LEU A 62 9.91 4.87 -3.94
C LEU A 62 10.55 5.00 -5.32
N VAL A 63 10.09 4.25 -6.34
CA VAL A 63 10.66 4.30 -7.69
C VAL A 63 10.64 5.71 -8.27
N LYS A 64 9.48 6.39 -8.21
CA LYS A 64 9.33 7.74 -8.76
C LYS A 64 10.24 8.77 -8.05
N PRO A 65 10.28 8.85 -6.71
CA PRO A 65 11.24 9.70 -6.02
C PRO A 65 12.70 9.49 -6.47
N TYR A 66 13.15 8.24 -6.59
CA TYR A 66 14.50 7.96 -7.05
C TYR A 66 14.74 8.33 -8.52
N GLN A 67 13.77 8.07 -9.40
CA GLN A 67 13.85 8.47 -10.81
C GLN A 67 13.97 9.99 -10.99
N THR A 68 13.32 10.77 -10.13
CA THR A 68 13.40 12.24 -10.16
C THR A 68 14.70 12.80 -9.57
N GLY A 69 15.56 11.96 -8.99
CA GLY A 69 16.78 12.41 -8.32
C GLY A 69 16.52 13.32 -7.11
N ASN A 70 15.33 13.21 -6.49
CA ASN A 70 14.91 14.06 -5.39
C ASN A 70 15.01 13.31 -4.04
N PRO A 71 16.14 13.41 -3.32
CA PRO A 71 16.33 12.69 -2.06
C PRO A 71 15.38 13.18 -0.95
N ALA A 72 14.96 14.45 -0.98
CA ALA A 72 13.98 14.97 -0.03
C ALA A 72 12.61 14.33 -0.22
N LEU A 73 12.18 14.12 -1.46
CA LEU A 73 10.94 13.41 -1.76
C LEU A 73 11.02 11.95 -1.29
N ALA A 74 12.13 11.25 -1.57
CA ALA A 74 12.33 9.88 -1.12
C ALA A 74 12.33 9.78 0.43
N ALA A 75 12.94 10.75 1.12
CA ALA A 75 12.91 10.81 2.58
C ALA A 75 11.50 11.04 3.12
N SER A 76 10.71 11.92 2.49
CA SER A 76 9.33 12.15 2.90
C SER A 76 8.43 10.91 2.75
N PHE A 77 8.63 10.13 1.68
CA PHE A 77 7.87 8.89 1.46
C PHE A 77 8.29 7.82 2.47
N LYS A 78 9.58 7.69 2.77
CA LYS A 78 10.06 6.78 3.83
C LYS A 78 9.51 7.16 5.21
N ALA A 79 9.46 8.46 5.52
CA ALA A 79 8.90 8.94 6.77
C ALA A 79 7.42 8.58 6.91
N PHE A 80 6.64 8.70 5.82
CA PHE A 80 5.24 8.26 5.81
C PHE A 80 5.08 6.79 6.22
N PHE A 81 5.83 5.86 5.63
CA PHE A 81 5.78 4.43 5.99
C PHE A 81 6.41 4.10 7.35
N SER A 82 7.14 5.05 7.96
CA SER A 82 7.75 4.89 9.29
C SER A 82 6.90 5.52 10.40
N THR A 83 5.67 5.94 10.08
CA THR A 83 4.75 6.53 11.06
C THR A 83 4.29 5.44 12.04
N GLU A 84 4.53 5.67 13.33
CA GLU A 84 4.16 4.72 14.39
C GLU A 84 2.64 4.56 14.46
N ASP A 85 2.20 3.34 14.78
CA ASP A 85 0.79 2.96 14.93
C ASP A 85 -0.13 3.21 13.71
N PHE A 86 0.44 3.54 12.54
CA PHE A 86 -0.31 3.83 11.31
C PHE A 86 -0.44 2.63 10.37
N LEU A 87 0.67 1.97 10.00
CA LEU A 87 0.66 0.82 9.09
C LEU A 87 1.50 -0.34 9.61
N SER A 88 0.98 -1.55 9.44
CA SER A 88 1.75 -2.78 9.65
C SER A 88 2.42 -3.21 8.34
N ILE A 89 3.74 -3.02 8.25
CA ILE A 89 4.54 -3.44 7.09
C ILE A 89 4.92 -4.91 7.24
N GLN A 90 4.47 -5.74 6.29
CA GLN A 90 4.79 -7.16 6.24
C GLN A 90 6.11 -7.39 5.49
N PRO A 91 7.07 -8.11 6.11
CA PRO A 91 8.32 -8.43 5.46
C PRO A 91 8.11 -9.45 4.34
N HIS A 92 8.75 -9.24 3.19
CA HIS A 92 8.78 -10.26 2.14
C HIS A 92 10.00 -11.17 2.34
N ASP A 93 9.85 -12.17 3.20
CA ASP A 93 10.91 -13.14 3.49
C ASP A 93 10.99 -14.26 2.44
N ALA A 94 11.93 -15.18 2.63
CA ALA A 94 12.14 -16.31 1.71
C ALA A 94 10.87 -17.17 1.51
N GLY A 95 10.05 -17.32 2.55
CA GLY A 95 8.78 -18.05 2.47
C GLY A 95 7.74 -17.32 1.62
N THR A 96 7.68 -15.99 1.76
CA THR A 96 6.82 -15.11 0.95
C THR A 96 7.20 -15.19 -0.53
N PHE A 97 8.49 -15.15 -0.84
CA PHE A 97 8.98 -15.29 -2.21
C PHE A 97 8.69 -16.68 -2.82
N ASP A 98 8.80 -17.76 -2.03
CA ASP A 98 8.43 -19.10 -2.49
C ASP A 98 6.92 -19.19 -2.80
N LEU A 99 6.07 -18.67 -1.91
CA LEU A 99 4.63 -18.65 -2.13
C LEU A 99 4.25 -17.80 -3.35
N ALA A 100 4.88 -16.64 -3.54
CA ALA A 100 4.70 -15.82 -4.74
C ALA A 100 5.09 -16.57 -6.03
N ALA A 101 6.18 -17.35 -6.00
CA ALA A 101 6.58 -18.20 -7.13
C ALA A 101 5.52 -19.28 -7.42
N GLN A 102 4.97 -19.93 -6.38
CA GLN A 102 3.88 -20.89 -6.54
C GLN A 102 2.61 -20.25 -7.11
N LEU A 103 2.23 -19.07 -6.62
CA LEU A 103 1.07 -18.32 -7.09
C LEU A 103 1.23 -17.93 -8.56
N ARG A 104 2.40 -17.43 -8.95
CA ARG A 104 2.72 -17.13 -10.35
C ARG A 104 2.62 -18.37 -11.23
N ALA A 105 3.17 -19.51 -10.80
CA ALA A 105 3.10 -20.75 -11.58
C ALA A 105 1.67 -21.26 -11.77
N LYS A 106 0.83 -21.17 -10.72
CA LYS A 106 -0.55 -21.70 -10.72
C LYS A 106 -1.55 -20.74 -11.37
N ARG A 107 -1.35 -19.43 -11.23
CA ARG A 107 -2.34 -18.39 -11.61
C ARG A 107 -1.86 -17.44 -12.72
N GLY A 108 -0.60 -17.52 -13.14
CA GLY A 108 -0.05 -16.65 -14.19
C GLY A 108 0.08 -15.18 -13.79
N LEU A 109 0.06 -14.86 -12.49
CA LEU A 109 0.19 -13.49 -11.99
C LEU A 109 1.56 -12.90 -12.35
N LYS A 110 1.63 -11.56 -12.51
CA LYS A 110 2.94 -10.90 -12.46
C LYS A 110 3.56 -11.17 -11.09
N PHE A 111 4.90 -11.20 -11.04
CA PHE A 111 5.57 -11.60 -9.80
C PHE A 111 5.29 -10.62 -8.65
N ILE A 112 5.20 -9.33 -8.94
CA ILE A 112 4.88 -8.32 -7.95
C ILE A 112 3.46 -8.48 -7.39
N ASP A 113 2.47 -8.71 -8.26
CA ASP A 113 1.10 -9.03 -7.85
C ASP A 113 1.04 -10.32 -7.02
N ALA A 114 1.87 -11.31 -7.37
CA ALA A 114 1.99 -12.55 -6.61
C ALA A 114 2.63 -12.32 -5.22
N LEU A 115 3.55 -11.37 -5.09
CA LEU A 115 4.12 -10.97 -3.79
C LEU A 115 3.10 -10.24 -2.92
N HIS A 116 2.30 -9.34 -3.49
CA HIS A 116 1.21 -8.70 -2.73
C HIS A 116 0.15 -9.69 -2.23
N TYR A 117 0.00 -10.83 -2.91
CA TYR A 117 -0.96 -11.87 -2.55
C TYR A 117 -0.40 -12.93 -1.59
N ALA A 118 0.92 -13.12 -1.55
CA ALA A 118 1.60 -14.11 -0.74
C ALA A 118 1.59 -13.72 0.75
#